data_AF-A0A133YQ59-F1
#
_entry.id   AF-A0A133YQ59-F1
#
_cell.length_a   1.000
_cell.length_b   1.000
_cell.length_c   1.000
_cell.angle_alpha   90.00
_cell.angle_beta   90.00
_cell.angle_gamma   90.00
#
_symmetry.space_group_name_H-M   'P 1'
#
loop_
_entity.id
_entity.type
_entity.pdbx_description
1 polymer ?
#
loop_
_entity_poly.entity_id
_entity_poly.type
_entity_poly.pdbx_seq_one_letter_code
_entity_poly.pdbx_strand_id
1 'polypeptide(L)'
;MIRKLSNKNLKFLTFFLSLAVFVCLSFNLIFAKESNIKFDKNAPNATGDMQSQKTDADGKFTLPKPTFTYGNKTYKYAFAGWQVGDDAQNIKQPNEQITVDKDTTLKAIWKFESGSLKLDGYKLTNDAFRTVSQYPKFMRGIHTNIAGVGRTAQLKAELFKEDGTTLIKTLDNANIDNKEYLFSDLKPGKYKIKVTLEGDHYVLLGAYALAETNNTITTNDPLYEFEITEQNQKVSLKAFFEPKAYGLRTITDVGTFTKPTISDQCDLSADKKTAIYYTGGNGFYTYRGVKYAIHIGIYYGDNANQTGLNALEVPTLSDAEKEKGYIFKGWSLVGDTSGKVYTQEEALNIKATDHLRFKAVWDRKKVNVTFATNIEKGLIEGNASSTQEIFYGEMVNKIPTVTEKGEFKFVGWFVDLTKNIVPEDTIKSTKVTKDITYYAKYKKAEKQVSNSSTQTDPETPQVNPNPPVNPNPPVNPNPPVNPNPPVNPNPPVNPNPPVNPNPPVNPNPPVNPTPPEQPVEPEKPVKHVDKKKKTVESVDKKQQNLPQTGISNNVLLINTSLLSGLVVAVVHLKKRFK
;
A
#
# COMPACT_ATOMS: atom_id res chain seq x y z
N MET A 1 -51.97 74.13 -88.14
CA MET A 1 -50.65 73.51 -87.92
C MET A 1 -50.76 72.01 -88.14
N ILE A 2 -50.49 71.53 -89.36
CA ILE A 2 -50.62 70.12 -89.72
C ILE A 2 -49.23 69.55 -89.92
N ARG A 3 -48.87 68.53 -89.13
CA ARG A 3 -48.19 67.36 -89.70
C ARG A 3 -48.96 66.12 -89.26
N LYS A 4 -49.76 65.62 -90.21
CA LYS A 4 -50.31 64.25 -90.22
C LYS A 4 -49.16 63.28 -89.91
N LEU A 5 -49.15 62.69 -88.72
CA LEU A 5 -48.45 61.43 -88.54
C LEU A 5 -49.18 60.40 -89.42
N SER A 6 -48.51 59.92 -90.45
CA SER A 6 -49.00 58.86 -91.33
C SER A 6 -49.42 57.65 -90.48
N ASN A 7 -50.56 57.04 -90.82
CA ASN A 7 -51.09 55.83 -90.18
C ASN A 7 -50.06 54.66 -90.22
N LYS A 8 -49.06 54.71 -91.12
CA LYS A 8 -47.89 53.81 -91.11
C LYS A 8 -47.00 54.01 -89.88
N ASN A 9 -46.73 55.24 -89.46
CA ASN A 9 -45.86 55.53 -88.31
C ASN A 9 -46.54 55.18 -86.98
N LEU A 10 -47.86 55.30 -86.89
CA LEU A 10 -48.60 54.89 -85.70
C LEU A 10 -48.65 53.36 -85.57
N LYS A 11 -48.86 52.63 -86.69
CA LYS A 11 -48.78 51.16 -86.73
C LYS A 11 -47.37 50.63 -86.44
N PHE A 12 -46.34 51.33 -86.93
CA PHE A 12 -44.95 51.01 -86.63
C PHE A 12 -44.66 51.24 -85.14
N LEU A 13 -45.09 52.37 -84.58
CA LEU A 13 -44.90 52.66 -83.15
C LEU A 13 -45.65 51.67 -82.25
N THR A 14 -46.88 51.26 -82.60
CA THR A 14 -47.60 50.21 -81.85
C THR A 14 -46.99 48.82 -82.02
N PHE A 15 -46.39 48.51 -83.18
CA PHE A 15 -45.67 47.25 -83.38
C PHE A 15 -44.38 47.21 -82.56
N PHE A 16 -43.63 48.32 -82.49
CA PHE A 16 -42.44 48.42 -81.66
C PHE A 16 -42.76 48.51 -80.16
N LEU A 17 -43.85 49.16 -79.75
CA LEU A 17 -44.32 49.11 -78.36
C LEU A 17 -44.81 47.71 -77.99
N SER A 18 -45.53 47.02 -78.87
CA SER A 18 -45.97 45.65 -78.63
C SER A 18 -44.79 44.68 -78.61
N LEU A 19 -43.78 44.85 -79.47
CA LEU A 19 -42.56 44.04 -79.46
C LEU A 19 -41.69 44.37 -78.25
N ALA A 20 -41.59 45.64 -77.82
CA ALA A 20 -40.88 46.02 -76.61
C ALA A 20 -41.60 45.53 -75.34
N VAL A 21 -42.93 45.51 -75.31
CA VAL A 21 -43.72 44.93 -74.22
C VAL A 21 -43.63 43.40 -74.25
N PHE A 22 -43.63 42.76 -75.43
CA PHE A 22 -43.45 41.31 -75.55
C PHE A 22 -42.02 40.86 -75.21
N VAL A 23 -41.01 41.67 -75.56
CA VAL A 23 -39.59 41.49 -75.17
C VAL A 23 -39.42 41.79 -73.67
N CYS A 24 -40.05 42.81 -73.10
CA CYS A 24 -40.02 43.05 -71.65
C CYS A 24 -40.81 42.02 -70.83
N LEU A 25 -41.89 41.44 -71.36
CA LEU A 25 -42.60 40.32 -70.74
C LEU A 25 -41.87 38.99 -70.93
N SER A 26 -41.16 38.78 -72.04
CA SER A 26 -40.34 37.58 -72.26
C SER A 26 -38.99 37.63 -71.54
N PHE A 27 -38.44 38.82 -71.24
CA PHE A 27 -37.30 38.99 -70.31
C PHE A 27 -37.69 38.85 -68.84
N ASN A 28 -38.98 38.94 -68.50
CA ASN A 28 -39.50 38.61 -67.17
C ASN A 28 -39.77 37.10 -66.99
N LEU A 29 -39.46 36.26 -68.00
CA LEU A 29 -39.41 34.82 -67.84
C LEU A 29 -37.96 34.33 -67.89
N ILE A 30 -37.53 33.74 -66.78
CA ILE A 30 -36.35 32.88 -66.62
C ILE A 30 -35.01 33.63 -66.51
N PHE A 31 -34.93 34.64 -65.65
CA PHE A 31 -33.78 34.65 -64.73
C PHE A 31 -34.21 33.82 -63.53
N ALA A 32 -33.91 32.52 -63.55
CA ALA A 32 -33.92 31.76 -62.32
C ALA A 32 -32.98 32.50 -61.36
N LYS A 33 -33.57 33.06 -60.32
CA LYS A 33 -32.86 33.88 -59.36
C LYS A 33 -31.86 32.96 -58.66
N GLU A 34 -30.59 33.06 -59.02
CA GLU A 34 -29.51 32.37 -58.31
C GLU A 34 -29.67 32.66 -56.83
N SER A 35 -29.95 31.61 -56.06
CA SER A 35 -30.19 31.72 -54.62
C SER A 35 -28.94 31.27 -53.89
N ASN A 36 -28.51 32.06 -52.89
CA ASN A 36 -27.35 31.74 -52.09
C ASN A 36 -27.71 30.71 -51.03
N ILE A 37 -26.90 29.66 -50.95
CA ILE A 37 -27.03 28.60 -49.96
C ILE A 37 -25.89 28.74 -48.97
N LYS A 38 -26.26 29.03 -47.73
CA LYS A 38 -25.33 29.11 -46.60
C LYS A 38 -25.43 27.83 -45.78
N PHE A 39 -24.31 27.36 -45.27
CA PHE A 39 -24.26 26.21 -44.37
C PHE A 39 -23.99 26.69 -42.96
N ASP A 40 -24.95 26.44 -42.08
CA ASP A 40 -24.81 26.69 -40.66
C ASP A 40 -24.53 25.36 -39.95
N LYS A 41 -23.40 25.31 -39.26
CA LYS A 41 -23.00 24.16 -38.45
C LYS A 41 -23.96 23.89 -37.28
N ASN A 42 -24.75 24.89 -36.87
CA ASN A 42 -25.86 24.79 -35.92
C ASN A 42 -25.46 24.08 -34.59
N ALA A 43 -24.22 24.29 -34.19
CA ALA A 43 -23.65 23.79 -32.94
C ALA A 43 -22.47 24.70 -32.54
N PRO A 44 -22.41 25.17 -31.28
CA PRO A 44 -21.44 26.18 -30.86
C PRO A 44 -19.98 25.70 -30.96
N ASN A 45 -19.73 24.40 -30.78
CA ASN A 45 -18.38 23.81 -30.78
C ASN A 45 -18.08 22.93 -31.99
N ALA A 46 -18.91 22.97 -33.03
CA ALA A 46 -18.59 22.28 -34.28
C ALA A 46 -17.42 22.99 -34.99
N THR A 47 -16.50 22.19 -35.51
CA THR A 47 -15.29 22.63 -36.21
C THR A 47 -15.37 22.29 -37.70
N GLY A 48 -14.50 22.90 -38.49
CA GLY A 48 -14.54 22.82 -39.95
C GLY A 48 -15.40 23.92 -40.55
N ASP A 49 -15.18 24.17 -41.84
CA ASP A 49 -15.84 25.22 -42.60
C ASP A 49 -16.40 24.68 -43.91
N MET A 50 -17.52 25.26 -44.36
CA MET A 50 -18.12 24.99 -45.66
C MET A 50 -18.31 26.31 -46.38
N GLN A 51 -17.81 26.39 -47.61
CA GLN A 51 -18.04 27.55 -48.45
C GLN A 51 -19.51 27.61 -48.85
N SER A 52 -20.06 28.83 -48.92
CA SER A 52 -21.42 29.04 -49.44
C SER A 52 -21.49 28.62 -50.91
N GLN A 53 -22.63 28.08 -51.31
CA GLN A 53 -22.87 27.60 -52.66
C GLN A 53 -24.06 28.32 -53.28
N LYS A 54 -24.28 28.12 -54.58
CA LYS A 54 -25.42 28.67 -55.32
C LYS A 54 -26.22 27.54 -55.94
N THR A 55 -27.50 27.77 -56.15
CA THR A 55 -28.38 26.86 -56.89
C THR A 55 -28.02 26.81 -58.37
N ASP A 56 -28.45 25.75 -59.06
CA ASP A 56 -28.45 25.74 -60.52
C ASP A 56 -29.53 26.67 -61.11
N ALA A 57 -29.56 26.78 -62.44
CA ALA A 57 -30.51 27.61 -63.19
C ALA A 57 -31.97 27.12 -63.10
N ASP A 58 -32.25 25.96 -62.50
CA ASP A 58 -33.61 25.45 -62.28
C ASP A 58 -34.01 25.55 -60.78
N GLY A 59 -33.16 26.17 -59.95
CA GLY A 59 -33.36 26.26 -58.51
C GLY A 59 -33.18 24.93 -57.78
N LYS A 60 -32.63 23.90 -58.44
CA LYS A 60 -32.36 22.61 -57.82
C LYS A 60 -30.98 22.62 -57.17
N PHE A 61 -30.87 21.92 -56.05
CA PHE A 61 -29.63 21.81 -55.30
C PHE A 61 -29.49 20.43 -54.66
N THR A 62 -28.34 19.80 -54.87
CA THR A 62 -28.00 18.50 -54.26
C THR A 62 -27.26 18.75 -52.96
N LEU A 63 -27.81 18.23 -51.85
CA LEU A 63 -27.26 18.47 -50.52
C LEU A 63 -25.89 17.80 -50.36
N PRO A 64 -24.83 18.54 -50.00
CA PRO A 64 -23.51 17.96 -49.80
C PRO A 64 -23.44 17.18 -48.47
N LYS A 65 -22.46 16.27 -48.38
CA LYS A 65 -22.00 15.78 -47.07
C LYS A 65 -21.34 16.95 -46.33
N PRO A 66 -21.59 17.12 -45.03
CA PRO A 66 -20.94 18.18 -44.27
C PRO A 66 -19.44 17.94 -44.18
N THR A 67 -18.65 19.00 -44.24
CA THR A 67 -17.23 18.99 -43.83
C THR A 67 -17.06 19.36 -42.36
N PHE A 68 -18.15 19.70 -41.68
CA PHE A 68 -18.18 19.97 -40.26
C PHE A 68 -17.97 18.70 -39.45
N THR A 69 -17.34 18.84 -38.30
CA THR A 69 -17.32 17.80 -37.27
C THR A 69 -17.84 18.36 -35.96
N TYR A 70 -18.63 17.57 -35.23
CA TYR A 70 -19.14 17.96 -33.93
C TYR A 70 -18.80 16.91 -32.88
N GLY A 71 -18.10 17.35 -31.83
CA GLY A 71 -17.54 16.47 -30.81
C GLY A 71 -16.05 16.71 -30.59
N ASN A 72 -15.48 15.88 -29.73
CA ASN A 72 -14.05 15.81 -29.45
C ASN A 72 -13.69 14.38 -28.97
N LYS A 73 -12.54 14.20 -28.34
CA LYS A 73 -12.10 12.87 -27.83
C LYS A 73 -13.00 12.30 -26.71
N THR A 74 -13.81 13.15 -26.08
CA THR A 74 -14.69 12.83 -24.95
C THR A 74 -16.09 12.43 -25.41
N TYR A 75 -16.58 13.04 -26.49
CA TYR A 75 -17.92 12.80 -27.01
C TYR A 75 -17.97 13.03 -28.51
N LYS A 76 -18.79 12.27 -29.23
CA LYS A 76 -18.95 12.36 -30.68
C LYS A 76 -20.42 12.53 -31.03
N TYR A 77 -20.66 13.33 -32.06
CA TYR A 77 -21.96 13.50 -32.68
C TYR A 77 -21.87 13.13 -34.16
N ALA A 78 -22.81 12.31 -34.61
CA ALA A 78 -22.98 11.99 -36.01
C ALA A 78 -23.87 13.04 -36.67
N PHE A 79 -23.54 13.42 -37.90
CA PHE A 79 -24.42 14.25 -38.70
C PHE A 79 -25.69 13.46 -39.05
N ALA A 80 -26.85 14.03 -38.74
CA ALA A 80 -28.16 13.42 -38.93
C ALA A 80 -28.89 13.94 -40.17
N GLY A 81 -28.49 15.09 -40.72
CA GLY A 81 -29.09 15.68 -41.92
C GLY A 81 -29.08 17.21 -41.90
N TRP A 82 -29.55 17.81 -42.98
CA TRP A 82 -29.74 19.25 -43.12
C TRP A 82 -31.19 19.61 -42.82
N GLN A 83 -31.43 20.48 -41.86
CA GLN A 83 -32.71 21.16 -41.72
C GLN A 83 -32.82 22.22 -42.83
N VAL A 84 -33.91 22.13 -43.59
CA VAL A 84 -34.20 23.05 -44.71
C VAL A 84 -35.31 24.02 -44.30
N GLY A 85 -34.96 25.30 -44.19
CA GLY A 85 -35.88 26.36 -43.75
C GLY A 85 -36.12 26.37 -42.24
N ASP A 86 -37.22 26.98 -41.81
CA ASP A 86 -37.53 27.18 -40.38
C ASP A 86 -38.25 25.99 -39.74
N ASP A 87 -38.72 25.03 -40.54
CA ASP A 87 -39.36 23.81 -40.03
C ASP A 87 -38.30 22.83 -39.50
N ALA A 88 -38.32 22.61 -38.19
CA ALA A 88 -37.39 21.71 -37.50
C ALA A 88 -37.57 20.23 -37.87
N GLN A 89 -38.70 19.83 -38.47
CA GLN A 89 -38.95 18.45 -38.89
C GLN A 89 -38.51 18.17 -40.33
N ASN A 90 -38.21 19.22 -41.11
CA ASN A 90 -37.80 19.08 -42.50
C ASN A 90 -36.29 18.80 -42.62
N ILE A 91 -35.90 17.57 -42.25
CA ILE A 91 -34.50 17.11 -42.27
C ILE A 91 -34.25 16.27 -43.52
N LYS A 92 -33.20 16.61 -44.27
CA LYS A 92 -32.83 15.97 -45.55
C LYS A 92 -31.42 15.40 -45.51
N GLN A 93 -31.21 14.23 -46.09
CA GLN A 93 -29.90 13.56 -46.11
C GLN A 93 -28.97 14.12 -47.20
N PRO A 94 -27.65 13.93 -47.06
CA PRO A 94 -26.72 14.20 -48.15
C PRO A 94 -27.10 13.43 -49.42
N ASN A 95 -26.86 14.06 -50.57
CA ASN A 95 -27.23 13.64 -51.92
C ASN A 95 -28.72 13.71 -52.27
N GLU A 96 -29.60 14.08 -51.33
CA GLU A 96 -30.98 14.44 -51.68
C GLU A 96 -31.02 15.77 -52.42
N GLN A 97 -31.96 15.90 -53.36
CA GLN A 97 -32.17 17.12 -54.12
C GLN A 97 -33.32 17.93 -53.51
N ILE A 98 -33.09 19.23 -53.31
CA ILE A 98 -34.09 20.19 -52.84
C ILE A 98 -34.28 21.29 -53.88
N THR A 99 -35.44 21.95 -53.82
CA THR A 99 -35.72 23.17 -54.58
C THR A 99 -35.53 24.37 -53.67
N VAL A 100 -34.77 25.35 -54.13
CA VAL A 100 -34.41 26.56 -53.41
C VAL A 100 -34.74 27.77 -54.30
N ASP A 101 -35.77 28.52 -53.93
CA ASP A 101 -36.31 29.66 -54.68
C ASP A 101 -35.89 31.03 -54.09
N LYS A 102 -35.20 31.01 -52.94
CA LYS A 102 -34.66 32.16 -52.23
C LYS A 102 -33.39 31.79 -51.46
N ASP A 103 -32.64 32.80 -51.04
CA ASP A 103 -31.50 32.62 -50.14
C ASP A 103 -31.88 31.75 -48.93
N THR A 104 -31.16 30.66 -48.74
CA THR A 104 -31.51 29.61 -47.77
C THR A 104 -30.29 29.26 -46.93
N THR A 105 -30.50 29.17 -45.62
CA THR A 105 -29.50 28.64 -44.69
C THR A 105 -29.88 27.22 -44.33
N LEU A 106 -29.00 26.27 -44.68
CA LEU A 106 -29.11 24.87 -44.29
C LEU A 106 -28.45 24.69 -42.93
N LYS A 107 -29.21 24.26 -41.93
CA LYS A 107 -28.71 24.04 -40.57
C LYS A 107 -28.38 22.55 -40.37
N ALA A 108 -27.17 22.25 -39.94
CA ALA A 108 -26.79 20.87 -39.64
C ALA A 108 -27.54 20.35 -38.42
N ILE A 109 -28.10 19.16 -38.52
CA ILE A 109 -28.70 18.45 -37.39
C ILE A 109 -27.75 17.34 -36.96
N TRP A 110 -27.58 17.21 -35.65
CA TRP A 110 -26.62 16.31 -35.04
C TRP A 110 -27.33 15.32 -34.13
N LYS A 111 -26.83 14.08 -34.08
CA LYS A 111 -27.30 13.04 -33.18
C LYS A 111 -26.14 12.57 -32.31
N PHE A 112 -26.37 12.52 -31.00
CA PHE A 112 -25.36 12.02 -30.06
C PHE A 112 -24.98 10.58 -30.42
N GLU A 113 -23.69 10.35 -30.62
CA GLU A 113 -23.18 9.08 -31.12
C GLU A 113 -22.49 8.28 -30.01
N SER A 114 -21.64 8.93 -29.21
CA SER A 114 -20.91 8.27 -28.13
C SER A 114 -20.33 9.28 -27.14
N GLY A 115 -20.15 8.85 -25.89
CA GLY A 115 -19.46 9.57 -24.84
C GLY A 115 -18.19 8.86 -24.37
N SER A 116 -17.77 9.15 -23.14
CA SER A 116 -16.58 8.55 -22.53
C SER A 116 -16.67 8.43 -21.01
N LEU A 117 -15.87 7.49 -20.49
CA LEU A 117 -15.54 7.40 -19.09
C LEU A 117 -14.09 7.85 -18.89
N LYS A 118 -13.90 8.86 -18.04
CA LYS A 118 -12.58 9.26 -17.51
C LYS A 118 -12.39 8.63 -16.13
N LEU A 119 -11.27 7.94 -15.94
CA LEU A 119 -10.86 7.33 -14.68
C LEU A 119 -9.55 7.97 -14.21
N ASP A 120 -9.59 8.56 -13.01
CA ASP A 120 -8.44 9.14 -12.32
C ASP A 120 -8.06 8.26 -11.13
N GLY A 121 -6.84 7.71 -11.13
CA GLY A 121 -6.33 6.91 -10.02
C GLY A 121 -5.60 7.77 -8.99
N TYR A 122 -5.94 7.61 -7.71
CA TYR A 122 -5.30 8.28 -6.59
C TYR A 122 -4.88 7.26 -5.54
N LYS A 123 -3.61 7.27 -5.17
CA LYS A 123 -3.15 6.58 -3.96
C LYS A 123 -3.18 7.57 -2.80
N LEU A 124 -3.88 7.21 -1.72
CA LEU A 124 -3.86 8.01 -0.50
C LEU A 124 -2.49 7.85 0.16
N THR A 125 -1.83 8.97 0.47
CA THR A 125 -0.44 8.98 0.92
C THR A 125 -0.30 8.44 2.32
N ASN A 126 0.65 7.51 2.51
CA ASN A 126 1.03 7.02 3.83
C ASN A 126 1.27 8.16 4.82
N ASP A 127 1.95 9.25 4.41
CA ASP A 127 2.36 10.35 5.32
C ASP A 127 1.21 11.15 5.94
N ALA A 128 0.03 11.20 5.31
CA ALA A 128 -1.15 11.85 5.90
C ALA A 128 -1.79 11.00 7.03
N PHE A 129 -1.56 9.68 7.02
CA PHE A 129 -2.20 8.71 7.91
C PHE A 129 -1.23 7.97 8.85
N ARG A 130 0.08 8.31 8.84
CA ARG A 130 1.09 7.72 9.75
C ARG A 130 0.84 7.96 11.25
N THR A 131 -0.20 8.70 11.62
CA THR A 131 -0.58 8.86 13.03
C THR A 131 -2.07 8.58 13.20
N VAL A 132 -2.43 7.31 13.28
CA VAL A 132 -3.73 6.93 13.84
C VAL A 132 -3.43 6.04 15.03
N SER A 133 -3.55 6.66 16.20
CA SER A 133 -3.58 5.98 17.48
C SER A 133 -4.78 5.02 17.52
N GLN A 134 -4.65 3.89 18.23
CA GLN A 134 -5.78 3.00 18.55
C GLN A 134 -6.99 3.74 19.17
N TYR A 135 -6.76 4.97 19.66
CA TYR A 135 -7.79 5.96 19.98
C TYR A 135 -7.57 7.26 19.18
N PRO A 136 -8.59 7.86 18.56
CA PRO A 136 -8.44 9.07 17.74
C PRO A 136 -8.07 10.28 18.61
N LYS A 137 -6.77 10.51 18.89
CA LYS A 137 -6.36 11.66 19.71
C LYS A 137 -6.19 12.96 18.92
N PHE A 138 -5.97 12.92 17.60
CA PHE A 138 -6.10 14.12 16.75
C PHE A 138 -6.51 13.72 15.34
N MET A 139 -7.71 14.14 14.93
CA MET A 139 -8.23 13.97 13.57
C MET A 139 -7.37 14.79 12.60
N ARG A 140 -6.58 14.13 11.74
CA ARG A 140 -6.00 14.80 10.57
C ARG A 140 -6.96 14.69 9.41
N GLY A 141 -7.44 15.83 8.92
CA GLY A 141 -8.35 15.85 7.80
C GLY A 141 -7.63 15.63 6.47
N ILE A 142 -8.18 14.76 5.63
CA ILE A 142 -7.77 14.67 4.23
C ILE A 142 -8.45 15.85 3.52
N HIS A 143 -7.66 16.83 3.10
CA HIS A 143 -8.16 17.85 2.20
C HIS A 143 -8.06 17.30 0.77
N THR A 144 -9.13 17.39 -0.01
CA THR A 144 -9.26 16.93 -1.40
C THR A 144 -8.25 17.54 -2.39
N ASN A 145 -7.34 18.39 -1.90
CA ASN A 145 -6.34 19.13 -2.66
C ASN A 145 -4.89 18.71 -2.32
N ILE A 146 -4.67 17.68 -1.50
CA ILE A 146 -3.33 17.21 -1.18
C ILE A 146 -2.87 16.26 -2.31
N ALA A 147 -1.89 16.71 -3.09
CA ALA A 147 -1.22 15.87 -4.07
C ALA A 147 -0.58 14.68 -3.35
N GLY A 148 -0.99 13.47 -3.72
CA GLY A 148 -0.36 12.26 -3.23
C GLY A 148 1.09 12.16 -3.73
N VAL A 149 1.99 11.63 -2.90
CA VAL A 149 3.35 11.23 -3.28
C VAL A 149 3.26 9.92 -4.04
N GLY A 150 3.79 9.92 -5.26
CA GLY A 150 3.78 8.79 -6.16
C GLY A 150 4.53 7.58 -5.61
N ARG A 151 3.90 6.43 -5.69
CA ARG A 151 4.54 5.12 -5.62
C ARG A 151 3.89 4.28 -6.72
N THR A 152 4.72 3.69 -7.57
CA THR A 152 4.31 2.79 -8.65
C THR A 152 3.54 1.61 -8.07
N ALA A 153 2.22 1.63 -8.22
CA ALA A 153 1.38 0.44 -8.09
C ALA A 153 0.59 0.29 -9.39
N GLN A 154 0.39 -0.95 -9.81
CA GLN A 154 -0.22 -1.27 -11.10
C GLN A 154 -1.74 -1.42 -10.91
N LEU A 155 -2.49 -0.47 -11.43
CA LEU A 155 -3.95 -0.53 -11.50
C LEU A 155 -4.37 -1.47 -12.64
N LYS A 156 -5.41 -2.27 -12.40
CA LYS A 156 -6.21 -2.94 -13.42
C LYS A 156 -7.66 -2.44 -13.39
N ALA A 157 -8.16 -1.95 -14.52
CA ALA A 157 -9.56 -1.55 -14.67
C ALA A 157 -10.23 -2.31 -15.82
N GLU A 158 -11.40 -2.87 -15.55
CA GLU A 158 -12.17 -3.70 -16.48
C GLU A 158 -13.54 -3.06 -16.70
N LEU A 159 -13.80 -2.66 -17.94
CA LEU A 159 -15.08 -2.07 -18.36
C LEU A 159 -15.99 -3.14 -18.95
N PHE A 160 -17.22 -3.21 -18.49
CA PHE A 160 -18.25 -4.18 -18.87
C PHE A 160 -19.50 -3.49 -19.41
N LYS A 161 -20.31 -4.23 -20.17
CA LYS A 161 -21.69 -3.85 -20.48
C LYS A 161 -22.58 -3.90 -19.22
N GLU A 162 -23.83 -3.45 -19.35
CA GLU A 162 -24.83 -3.44 -18.27
C GLU A 162 -24.99 -4.80 -17.54
N ASP A 163 -24.84 -5.91 -18.27
CA ASP A 163 -24.90 -7.28 -17.73
C ASP A 163 -23.79 -7.59 -16.70
N GLY A 164 -22.71 -6.80 -16.67
CA GLY A 164 -21.55 -7.02 -15.80
C GLY A 164 -20.68 -8.23 -16.15
N THR A 165 -20.97 -8.93 -17.25
CA THR A 165 -20.26 -10.16 -17.67
C THR A 165 -19.55 -9.98 -19.01
N THR A 166 -20.09 -9.16 -19.90
CA THR A 166 -19.47 -8.87 -21.19
C THR A 166 -18.38 -7.82 -21.03
N LEU A 167 -17.12 -8.25 -20.99
CA LEU A 167 -15.95 -7.37 -20.97
C LEU A 167 -15.81 -6.61 -22.29
N ILE A 168 -15.74 -5.29 -22.20
CA ILE A 168 -15.57 -4.37 -23.34
C ILE A 168 -14.09 -4.05 -23.54
N LYS A 169 -13.41 -3.67 -22.46
CA LYS A 169 -12.03 -3.20 -22.50
C LYS A 169 -11.37 -3.38 -21.14
N THR A 170 -10.11 -3.77 -21.16
CA THR A 170 -9.25 -3.78 -19.98
C THR A 170 -8.17 -2.73 -20.12
N LEU A 171 -7.84 -2.12 -18.99
CA LEU A 171 -6.66 -1.31 -18.80
C LEU A 171 -5.77 -2.04 -17.79
N ASP A 172 -4.62 -2.53 -18.25
CA ASP A 172 -3.62 -3.23 -17.43
C ASP A 172 -2.36 -2.36 -17.22
N ASN A 173 -1.66 -2.56 -16.10
CA ASN A 173 -0.36 -1.97 -15.77
C ASN A 173 -0.31 -0.43 -15.84
N ALA A 174 -1.42 0.19 -15.46
CA ALA A 174 -1.55 1.63 -15.36
C ALA A 174 -0.78 2.17 -14.15
N ASN A 175 0.27 2.98 -14.37
CA ASN A 175 0.95 3.70 -13.30
C ASN A 175 0.02 4.81 -12.74
N ILE A 176 -0.24 4.76 -11.43
CA ILE A 176 -1.15 5.63 -10.68
C ILE A 176 -0.63 7.09 -10.54
N ASP A 177 0.62 7.37 -10.90
CA ASP A 177 1.29 8.67 -10.69
C ASP A 177 0.80 9.84 -11.58
N ASN A 178 -0.52 10.05 -11.73
CA ASN A 178 -1.21 11.07 -12.54
C ASN A 178 -1.42 10.74 -14.02
N LYS A 179 -1.96 9.56 -14.33
CA LYS A 179 -2.50 9.30 -15.67
C LYS A 179 -4.02 9.31 -15.63
N GLU A 180 -4.60 10.24 -16.38
CA GLU A 180 -6.02 10.22 -16.71
C GLU A 180 -6.23 9.10 -17.74
N TYR A 181 -7.11 8.14 -17.42
CA TYR A 181 -7.46 7.06 -18.33
C TYR A 181 -8.82 7.35 -18.98
N LEU A 182 -8.86 7.31 -20.31
CA LEU A 182 -10.08 7.63 -21.06
C LEU A 182 -10.56 6.39 -21.83
N PHE A 183 -11.73 5.90 -21.48
CA PHE A 183 -12.53 4.98 -22.28
C PHE A 183 -13.40 5.82 -23.21
N SER A 184 -12.97 6.00 -24.47
CA SER A 184 -13.72 6.74 -25.49
C SER A 184 -14.70 5.84 -26.24
N ASP A 185 -15.55 6.46 -27.06
CA ASP A 185 -16.42 5.78 -28.03
C ASP A 185 -17.48 4.87 -27.40
N LEU A 186 -17.88 5.17 -26.16
CA LEU A 186 -18.95 4.47 -25.47
C LEU A 186 -20.29 4.93 -26.02
N LYS A 187 -21.05 4.02 -26.65
CA LYS A 187 -22.40 4.31 -27.14
C LYS A 187 -23.33 4.70 -25.98
N PRO A 188 -24.44 5.41 -26.23
CA PRO A 188 -25.42 5.68 -25.19
C PRO A 188 -25.91 4.38 -24.55
N GLY A 189 -25.92 4.32 -23.22
CA GLY A 189 -26.28 3.13 -22.48
C GLY A 189 -25.61 3.01 -21.12
N LYS A 190 -25.95 1.94 -20.41
CA LYS A 190 -25.44 1.62 -19.08
C LYS A 190 -24.23 0.71 -19.15
N TYR A 191 -23.30 0.95 -18.24
CA TYR A 191 -22.01 0.29 -18.17
C TYR A 191 -21.64 -0.01 -16.73
N LYS A 192 -20.74 -0.97 -16.57
CA LYS A 192 -20.16 -1.33 -15.27
C LYS A 192 -18.65 -1.27 -15.36
N ILE A 193 -17.98 -0.78 -14.32
CA ILE A 193 -16.52 -0.81 -14.23
C ILE A 193 -16.07 -1.47 -12.93
N LYS A 194 -15.12 -2.38 -13.05
CA LYS A 194 -14.36 -2.96 -11.94
C LYS A 194 -12.98 -2.33 -11.92
N VAL A 195 -12.51 -1.94 -10.74
CA VAL A 195 -11.19 -1.35 -10.56
C VAL A 195 -10.49 -2.13 -9.45
N THR A 196 -9.31 -2.65 -9.74
CA THR A 196 -8.53 -3.51 -8.84
C THR A 196 -7.09 -3.04 -8.76
N LEU A 197 -6.48 -3.30 -7.61
CA LEU A 197 -5.06 -3.09 -7.38
C LEU A 197 -4.43 -4.40 -6.91
N GLU A 198 -3.19 -4.67 -7.30
CA GLU A 198 -2.45 -5.81 -6.78
C GLU A 198 -2.33 -5.74 -5.25
N GLY A 199 -2.61 -6.84 -4.55
CA GLY A 199 -2.59 -6.91 -3.08
C GLY A 199 -3.92 -6.63 -2.40
N ASP A 200 -3.92 -6.58 -1.07
CA ASP A 200 -5.14 -6.39 -0.27
C ASP A 200 -5.43 -4.90 -0.03
N HIS A 201 -6.36 -4.36 -0.81
CA HIS A 201 -6.71 -2.95 -0.85
C HIS A 201 -8.23 -2.74 -0.86
N TYR A 202 -8.66 -1.58 -0.38
CA TYR A 202 -10.01 -1.05 -0.58
C TYR A 202 -9.98 -0.05 -1.73
N VAL A 203 -11.00 -0.08 -2.58
CA VAL A 203 -11.13 0.81 -3.74
C VAL A 203 -12.39 1.66 -3.63
N LEU A 204 -12.21 2.95 -3.37
CA LEU A 204 -13.33 3.90 -3.32
C LEU A 204 -13.52 4.54 -4.70
N LEU A 205 -14.71 4.40 -5.29
CA LEU A 205 -15.01 4.87 -6.65
C LEU A 205 -16.11 5.92 -6.68
N GLY A 206 -15.85 7.08 -7.27
CA GLY A 206 -16.90 8.06 -7.54
C GLY A 206 -16.37 9.45 -7.91
N ALA A 207 -17.24 10.33 -8.38
CA ALA A 207 -16.88 11.72 -8.70
C ALA A 207 -16.35 12.47 -7.46
N TYR A 208 -16.97 12.18 -6.30
CA TYR A 208 -16.61 12.70 -4.98
C TYR A 208 -16.54 11.58 -3.94
N ALA A 209 -15.78 10.51 -4.22
CA ALA A 209 -15.78 9.28 -3.41
C ALA A 209 -15.57 9.48 -1.88
N LEU A 210 -14.87 10.55 -1.47
CA LEU A 210 -14.65 10.91 -0.06
C LEU A 210 -15.65 11.95 0.50
N ALA A 211 -16.57 12.47 -0.31
CA ALA A 211 -17.61 13.40 0.14
C ALA A 211 -19.01 12.74 0.17
N GLU A 212 -19.23 11.68 -0.61
CA GLU A 212 -20.55 11.06 -0.77
C GLU A 212 -20.59 9.64 -0.19
N THR A 213 -21.49 9.42 0.77
CA THR A 213 -21.62 8.15 1.51
C THR A 213 -22.04 6.96 0.66
N ASN A 214 -22.69 7.21 -0.49
CA ASN A 214 -23.35 6.18 -1.30
C ASN A 214 -22.49 5.66 -2.46
N ASN A 215 -21.35 6.30 -2.75
CA ASN A 215 -20.41 5.91 -3.80
C ASN A 215 -19.24 5.07 -3.22
N THR A 216 -19.46 4.43 -2.08
CA THR A 216 -18.40 3.68 -1.39
C THR A 216 -18.48 2.23 -1.79
N ILE A 217 -17.58 1.86 -2.68
CA ILE A 217 -17.31 0.50 -3.02
C ILE A 217 -16.19 0.01 -2.09
N THR A 218 -16.31 -1.17 -1.45
CA THR A 218 -15.42 -1.56 -0.33
C THR A 218 -14.73 -2.91 -0.49
N THR A 219 -14.60 -3.45 -1.70
CA THR A 219 -13.83 -4.68 -1.92
C THR A 219 -13.17 -4.66 -3.30
N ASN A 220 -12.39 -5.70 -3.63
CA ASN A 220 -11.76 -5.85 -4.95
C ASN A 220 -12.72 -6.41 -6.04
N ASP A 221 -13.89 -6.96 -5.69
CA ASP A 221 -14.91 -7.48 -6.62
C ASP A 221 -16.21 -6.69 -6.94
N PRO A 222 -16.37 -5.42 -6.54
CA PRO A 222 -17.58 -4.64 -6.77
C PRO A 222 -17.56 -3.90 -8.12
N LEU A 223 -18.70 -3.88 -8.79
CA LEU A 223 -18.91 -3.19 -10.06
C LEU A 223 -19.56 -1.82 -9.80
N TYR A 224 -18.94 -0.75 -10.29
CA TYR A 224 -19.55 0.58 -10.30
C TYR A 224 -20.40 0.77 -11.55
N GLU A 225 -21.67 1.10 -11.37
CA GLU A 225 -22.62 1.37 -12.46
C GLU A 225 -22.59 2.84 -12.88
N PHE A 226 -22.58 3.09 -14.19
CA PHE A 226 -22.72 4.43 -14.75
C PHE A 226 -23.45 4.40 -16.09
N GLU A 227 -23.93 5.56 -16.52
CA GLU A 227 -24.67 5.70 -17.78
C GLU A 227 -24.08 6.83 -18.63
N ILE A 228 -23.94 6.55 -19.93
CA ILE A 228 -23.58 7.53 -20.95
C ILE A 228 -24.85 7.97 -21.67
N THR A 229 -25.15 9.26 -21.61
CA THR A 229 -26.30 9.87 -22.28
C THR A 229 -25.89 11.16 -22.96
N GLU A 230 -26.80 11.76 -23.73
CA GLU A 230 -26.56 13.07 -24.33
C GLU A 230 -26.38 14.18 -23.27
N GLN A 231 -27.02 14.06 -22.12
CA GLN A 231 -26.85 14.97 -20.99
C GLN A 231 -25.60 14.65 -20.16
N ASN A 232 -25.18 13.37 -20.15
CA ASN A 232 -24.04 12.88 -19.39
C ASN A 232 -22.99 12.23 -20.33
N GLN A 233 -22.44 13.06 -21.21
CA GLN A 233 -21.53 12.63 -22.28
C GLN A 233 -20.15 12.19 -21.76
N LYS A 234 -19.81 12.64 -20.55
CA LYS A 234 -18.55 12.34 -19.86
C LYS A 234 -18.83 11.98 -18.41
N VAL A 235 -18.58 10.74 -18.05
CA VAL A 235 -18.51 10.33 -16.65
C VAL A 235 -17.06 10.45 -16.19
N SER A 236 -16.83 11.08 -15.03
CA SER A 236 -15.50 11.16 -14.42
C SER A 236 -15.53 10.44 -13.07
N LEU A 237 -14.71 9.41 -12.93
CA LEU A 237 -14.58 8.62 -11.72
C LEU A 237 -13.19 8.81 -11.12
N LYS A 238 -13.15 9.05 -9.82
CA LYS A 238 -11.92 9.00 -9.04
C LYS A 238 -11.87 7.66 -8.31
N ALA A 239 -10.78 6.95 -8.48
CA ALA A 239 -10.47 5.72 -7.76
C ALA A 239 -9.45 6.02 -6.67
N PHE A 240 -9.85 5.93 -5.41
CA PHE A 240 -8.94 6.02 -4.28
C PHE A 240 -8.61 4.62 -3.78
N PHE A 241 -7.31 4.33 -3.71
CA PHE A 241 -6.80 3.05 -3.24
C PHE A 241 -6.28 3.18 -1.82
N GLU A 242 -6.82 2.35 -0.93
CA GLU A 242 -6.48 2.32 0.48
C GLU A 242 -5.90 0.94 0.83
N PRO A 243 -4.65 0.85 1.32
CA PRO A 243 -4.11 -0.43 1.77
C PRO A 243 -4.89 -0.92 2.99
N LYS A 244 -5.13 -2.24 3.05
CA LYS A 244 -5.71 -2.84 4.25
C LYS A 244 -4.74 -2.72 5.41
N ALA A 245 -5.26 -2.38 6.58
CA ALA A 245 -4.50 -2.30 7.82
C ALA A 245 -4.68 -3.59 8.64
N TYR A 246 -3.57 -4.24 8.95
CA TYR A 246 -3.53 -5.47 9.73
C TYR A 246 -3.12 -5.22 11.18
N GLY A 247 -3.65 -6.06 12.05
CA GLY A 247 -3.34 -6.02 13.47
C GLY A 247 -1.94 -6.55 13.76
N LEU A 248 -1.37 -6.09 14.87
CA LEU A 248 -0.11 -6.59 15.44
C LEU A 248 -0.37 -6.92 16.91
N ARG A 249 -0.10 -8.17 17.30
CA ARG A 249 -0.11 -8.58 18.70
C ARG A 249 1.00 -9.54 19.03
N THR A 250 1.48 -9.47 20.27
CA THR A 250 2.42 -10.42 20.84
C THR A 250 1.73 -11.26 21.92
N ILE A 251 2.16 -12.51 22.06
CA ILE A 251 1.59 -13.51 22.97
C ILE A 251 2.74 -14.17 23.71
N THR A 252 2.54 -14.55 24.97
CA THR A 252 3.52 -15.32 25.73
C THR A 252 2.86 -16.37 26.61
N ASP A 253 3.55 -17.48 26.84
CA ASP A 253 3.17 -18.46 27.88
C ASP A 253 3.92 -18.18 29.20
N VAL A 254 5.11 -17.58 29.14
CA VAL A 254 6.00 -17.30 30.28
C VAL A 254 6.17 -15.79 30.47
N GLY A 255 6.13 -15.33 31.72
CA GLY A 255 6.12 -13.91 32.04
C GLY A 255 4.82 -13.21 31.65
N THR A 256 4.77 -11.90 31.85
CA THR A 256 3.63 -11.05 31.50
C THR A 256 4.10 -9.76 30.87
N PHE A 257 3.35 -9.23 29.93
CA PHE A 257 3.60 -7.89 29.41
C PHE A 257 3.31 -6.84 30.47
N THR A 258 4.20 -5.85 30.55
CA THR A 258 3.86 -4.57 31.18
C THR A 258 3.21 -3.70 30.10
N LYS A 259 2.64 -2.55 30.44
CA LYS A 259 2.15 -1.66 29.37
C LYS A 259 3.41 -1.04 28.72
N PRO A 260 3.62 -1.13 27.40
CA PRO A 260 4.88 -0.69 26.80
C PRO A 260 5.07 0.82 26.99
N THR A 261 6.29 1.22 27.34
CA THR A 261 6.68 2.61 27.58
C THR A 261 6.64 3.48 26.32
N ILE A 262 6.64 2.86 25.13
CA ILE A 262 6.84 3.52 23.84
C ILE A 262 5.49 3.84 23.16
N SER A 263 4.39 3.24 23.64
CA SER A 263 3.11 3.35 22.97
C SER A 263 1.98 3.58 23.99
N ASP A 264 1.40 4.78 23.97
CA ASP A 264 0.06 5.04 24.52
C ASP A 264 -1.02 4.10 23.91
N GLN A 265 -0.64 3.32 22.89
CA GLN A 265 -1.47 2.56 21.97
C GLN A 265 -1.33 1.04 22.10
N CYS A 266 -0.97 0.52 23.28
CA CYS A 266 -0.97 -0.92 23.51
C CYS A 266 -2.00 -1.28 24.58
N ASP A 267 -2.93 -2.16 24.20
CA ASP A 267 -3.91 -2.76 25.09
C ASP A 267 -3.45 -4.15 25.51
N LEU A 268 -3.54 -4.44 26.81
CA LEU A 268 -3.17 -5.75 27.36
C LEU A 268 -4.42 -6.59 27.60
N SER A 269 -4.32 -7.90 27.39
CA SER A 269 -5.31 -8.84 27.87
C SER A 269 -5.40 -8.82 29.40
N ALA A 270 -6.51 -9.29 29.97
CA ALA A 270 -6.74 -9.30 31.42
C ALA A 270 -5.65 -10.05 32.20
N ASP A 271 -5.13 -11.14 31.62
CA ASP A 271 -4.03 -11.95 32.17
C ASP A 271 -2.63 -11.40 31.82
N LYS A 272 -2.56 -10.32 31.03
CA LYS A 272 -1.33 -9.71 30.51
C LYS A 272 -0.43 -10.66 29.72
N LYS A 273 -1.00 -11.75 29.19
CA LYS A 273 -0.28 -12.71 28.32
C LYS A 273 -0.35 -12.35 26.84
N THR A 274 -1.18 -11.36 26.49
CA THR A 274 -1.26 -10.80 25.14
C THR A 274 -1.12 -9.29 25.20
N ALA A 275 -0.27 -8.73 24.34
CA ALA A 275 -0.16 -7.29 24.10
C ALA A 275 -0.65 -7.00 22.67
N ILE A 276 -1.63 -6.11 22.55
CA ILE A 276 -2.28 -5.72 21.29
C ILE A 276 -1.79 -4.32 20.95
N TYR A 277 -0.88 -4.22 19.98
CA TYR A 277 -0.38 -2.94 19.47
C TYR A 277 -1.34 -2.33 18.45
N TYR A 278 -1.93 -3.18 17.62
CA TYR A 278 -2.96 -2.78 16.67
C TYR A 278 -4.00 -3.89 16.55
N THR A 279 -5.28 -3.52 16.53
CA THR A 279 -6.38 -4.47 16.31
C THR A 279 -6.45 -4.90 14.83
N GLY A 280 -6.04 -4.03 13.90
CA GLY A 280 -6.27 -4.23 12.48
C GLY A 280 -7.64 -3.71 12.07
N GLY A 281 -7.71 -3.03 10.93
CA GLY A 281 -8.96 -2.59 10.36
C GLY A 281 -8.89 -1.24 9.67
N ASN A 282 -9.74 -1.10 8.68
CA ASN A 282 -10.03 0.15 8.00
C ASN A 282 -11.46 0.52 8.38
N GLY A 283 -11.70 1.80 8.67
CA GLY A 283 -13.00 2.33 8.98
C GLY A 283 -13.25 3.64 8.25
N PHE A 284 -14.51 4.05 8.22
CA PHE A 284 -14.87 5.37 7.74
C PHE A 284 -15.79 6.04 8.74
N TYR A 285 -15.64 7.35 8.90
CA TYR A 285 -16.60 8.15 9.65
C TYR A 285 -16.85 9.47 8.93
N THR A 286 -18.04 10.01 9.12
CA THR A 286 -18.41 11.31 8.57
C THR A 286 -18.37 12.35 9.68
N TYR A 287 -17.65 13.44 9.46
CA TYR A 287 -17.62 14.57 10.36
C TYR A 287 -17.77 15.87 9.58
N ARG A 288 -18.77 16.68 9.96
CA ARG A 288 -19.14 17.95 9.27
C ARG A 288 -19.37 17.78 7.76
N GLY A 289 -19.98 16.67 7.34
CA GLY A 289 -20.26 16.38 5.93
C GLY A 289 -19.07 15.87 5.12
N VAL A 290 -17.89 15.69 5.74
CA VAL A 290 -16.69 15.12 5.11
C VAL A 290 -16.49 13.69 5.60
N LYS A 291 -16.26 12.73 4.68
CA LYS A 291 -15.93 11.35 5.04
C LYS A 291 -14.42 11.21 5.22
N TYR A 292 -14.01 10.63 6.33
CA TYR A 292 -12.63 10.37 6.69
C TYR A 292 -12.38 8.86 6.71
N ALA A 293 -11.21 8.45 6.24
CA ALA A 293 -10.71 7.09 6.42
C ALA A 293 -9.94 6.99 7.74
N ILE A 294 -10.18 5.91 8.49
CA ILE A 294 -9.44 5.53 9.70
C ILE A 294 -8.73 4.23 9.39
N HIS A 295 -7.47 4.14 9.82
CA HIS A 295 -6.67 2.94 9.67
C HIS A 295 -6.07 2.59 11.03
N ILE A 296 -6.28 1.36 11.49
CA ILE A 296 -5.79 0.90 12.78
C ILE A 296 -4.90 -0.31 12.53
N GLY A 297 -3.61 -0.10 12.22
CA GLY A 297 -2.71 -1.22 11.95
C GLY A 297 -1.52 -0.92 11.06
N ILE A 298 -0.85 -2.00 10.69
CA ILE A 298 0.25 -2.04 9.73
C ILE A 298 -0.36 -2.26 8.34
N TYR A 299 -0.02 -1.41 7.38
CA TYR A 299 -0.54 -1.54 6.03
C TYR A 299 -0.03 -2.78 5.30
N TYR A 300 -0.86 -3.31 4.38
CA TYR A 300 -0.45 -4.35 3.46
C TYR A 300 0.87 -4.01 2.77
N GLY A 301 1.85 -4.92 2.88
CA GLY A 301 3.18 -4.79 2.30
C GLY A 301 4.17 -3.91 3.07
N ASP A 302 3.70 -3.15 4.08
CA ASP A 302 4.54 -2.40 5.02
C ASP A 302 4.92 -3.28 6.22
N ASN A 303 5.78 -2.79 7.12
CA ASN A 303 6.20 -3.50 8.33
C ASN A 303 6.07 -2.62 9.59
N ALA A 304 6.18 -3.23 10.77
CA ALA A 304 5.98 -2.54 12.04
C ALA A 304 7.03 -1.43 12.27
N ASN A 305 8.27 -1.63 11.79
CA ASN A 305 9.31 -0.61 11.91
C ASN A 305 8.93 0.70 11.20
N GLN A 306 8.26 0.60 10.05
CA GLN A 306 7.78 1.77 9.29
C GLN A 306 6.64 2.55 9.97
N THR A 307 5.97 1.97 10.97
CA THR A 307 4.94 2.65 11.77
C THR A 307 5.51 3.41 12.98
N GLY A 308 6.84 3.40 13.15
CA GLY A 308 7.53 3.99 14.30
C GLY A 308 7.62 3.06 15.51
N LEU A 309 7.25 1.79 15.36
CA LEU A 309 7.45 0.79 16.40
C LEU A 309 8.90 0.30 16.38
N ASN A 310 9.69 0.71 17.37
CA ASN A 310 11.12 0.40 17.45
C ASN A 310 11.42 -0.95 18.13
N ALA A 311 10.43 -1.53 18.81
CA ALA A 311 10.60 -2.74 19.62
C ALA A 311 9.26 -3.46 19.84
N LEU A 312 9.29 -4.79 19.82
CA LEU A 312 8.26 -5.60 20.46
C LEU A 312 8.60 -5.72 21.94
N GLU A 313 7.62 -5.57 22.82
CA GLU A 313 7.85 -5.66 24.26
C GLU A 313 8.19 -7.10 24.64
N VAL A 314 9.27 -7.28 25.39
CA VAL A 314 9.65 -8.59 25.93
C VAL A 314 8.87 -8.82 27.22
N PRO A 315 8.21 -9.98 27.41
CA PRO A 315 7.48 -10.23 28.65
C PRO A 315 8.38 -10.20 29.88
N THR A 316 7.90 -9.57 30.94
CA THR A 316 8.58 -9.51 32.22
C THR A 316 8.35 -10.81 33.00
N LEU A 317 9.43 -11.46 33.42
CA LEU A 317 9.38 -12.68 34.24
C LEU A 317 9.02 -12.37 35.69
N SER A 318 8.17 -13.20 36.30
CA SER A 318 8.01 -13.24 37.75
C SER A 318 9.27 -13.80 38.43
N ASP A 319 9.42 -13.56 39.74
CA ASP A 319 10.61 -14.06 40.47
C ASP A 319 10.69 -15.59 40.47
N ALA A 320 9.54 -16.28 40.54
CA ALA A 320 9.48 -17.73 40.42
C ALA A 320 9.90 -18.23 39.02
N GLU A 321 9.61 -17.49 37.95
CA GLU A 321 10.07 -17.82 36.59
C GLU A 321 11.56 -17.51 36.41
N LYS A 322 12.07 -16.43 37.01
CA LYS A 322 13.52 -16.14 37.04
C LYS A 322 14.29 -17.26 37.74
N GLU A 323 13.78 -17.77 38.85
CA GLU A 323 14.38 -18.92 39.56
C GLU A 323 14.45 -20.19 38.69
N LYS A 324 13.52 -20.36 37.74
CA LYS A 324 13.50 -21.49 36.79
C LYS A 324 14.45 -21.32 35.60
N GLY A 325 15.18 -20.20 35.53
CA GLY A 325 16.19 -19.94 34.51
C GLY A 325 15.65 -19.78 33.09
N TYR A 326 14.47 -19.20 32.93
CA TYR A 326 13.90 -18.90 31.61
C TYR A 326 14.73 -17.84 30.86
N ILE A 327 14.98 -18.09 29.58
CA ILE A 327 15.75 -17.22 28.69
C ILE A 327 14.89 -16.90 27.47
N PHE A 328 14.65 -15.62 27.21
CA PHE A 328 13.96 -15.19 26.02
C PHE A 328 14.85 -15.40 24.79
N LYS A 329 14.34 -16.11 23.78
CA LYS A 329 15.08 -16.45 22.55
C LYS A 329 14.69 -15.60 21.35
N GLY A 330 13.50 -15.00 21.37
CA GLY A 330 12.95 -14.23 20.26
C GLY A 330 11.47 -14.48 20.06
N TRP A 331 11.02 -14.31 18.83
CA TRP A 331 9.62 -14.38 18.44
C TRP A 331 9.39 -15.47 17.41
N SER A 332 8.29 -16.19 17.51
CA SER A 332 7.78 -17.06 16.46
C SER A 332 6.55 -16.42 15.85
N LEU A 333 6.41 -16.48 14.52
CA LEU A 333 5.21 -15.97 13.85
C LEU A 333 4.12 -17.05 13.88
N VAL A 334 2.96 -16.75 14.46
CA VAL A 334 1.84 -17.69 14.52
C VAL A 334 1.32 -17.95 13.11
N GLY A 335 1.33 -19.23 12.71
CA GLY A 335 0.99 -19.66 11.35
C GLY A 335 2.21 -19.99 10.50
N ASP A 336 3.41 -19.58 10.91
CA ASP A 336 4.65 -20.05 10.30
C ASP A 336 5.00 -21.45 10.81
N THR A 337 5.04 -22.42 9.89
CA THR A 337 5.35 -23.82 10.18
C THR A 337 6.85 -24.13 10.11
N SER A 338 7.69 -23.16 9.74
CA SER A 338 9.14 -23.36 9.61
C SER A 338 9.84 -23.60 10.95
N GLY A 339 9.20 -23.22 12.06
CA GLY A 339 9.81 -23.20 13.39
C GLY A 339 10.87 -22.10 13.55
N LYS A 340 10.95 -21.14 12.63
CA LYS A 340 11.91 -20.03 12.71
C LYS A 340 11.65 -19.18 13.95
N VAL A 341 12.73 -18.89 14.67
CA VAL A 341 12.75 -17.90 15.75
C VAL A 341 13.38 -16.62 15.20
N TYR A 342 12.59 -15.56 15.19
CA TYR A 342 12.96 -14.23 14.74
C TYR A 342 13.53 -13.44 15.91
N THR A 343 14.63 -12.74 15.67
CA THR A 343 15.07 -11.64 16.54
C THR A 343 14.03 -10.52 16.53
N GLN A 344 14.15 -9.57 17.45
CA GLN A 344 13.24 -8.42 17.52
C GLN A 344 13.27 -7.59 16.23
N GLU A 345 14.46 -7.32 15.69
CA GLU A 345 14.63 -6.57 14.46
C GLU A 345 14.04 -7.31 13.25
N GLU A 346 14.28 -8.62 13.13
CA GLU A 346 13.69 -9.41 12.06
C GLU A 346 12.16 -9.41 12.14
N ALA A 347 11.59 -9.59 13.34
CA ALA A 347 10.15 -9.60 13.55
C ALA A 347 9.49 -8.27 13.15
N LEU A 348 10.11 -7.13 13.50
CA LEU A 348 9.62 -5.80 13.14
C LEU A 348 9.70 -5.50 11.64
N ASN A 349 10.58 -6.17 10.92
CA ASN A 349 10.78 -5.99 9.48
C ASN A 349 9.93 -6.95 8.62
N ILE A 350 9.20 -7.90 9.23
CA ILE A 350 8.25 -8.75 8.51
C ILE A 350 7.15 -7.89 7.90
N LYS A 351 6.94 -8.03 6.60
CA LYS A 351 5.88 -7.34 5.87
C LYS A 351 4.52 -7.93 6.23
N ALA A 352 3.55 -7.07 6.53
CA ALA A 352 2.19 -7.49 6.81
C ALA A 352 1.47 -7.87 5.52
N THR A 353 1.14 -9.16 5.38
CA THR A 353 0.18 -9.67 4.38
C THR A 353 -1.09 -10.21 5.03
N ASP A 354 -1.09 -10.31 6.37
CA ASP A 354 -2.21 -10.65 7.25
C ASP A 354 -1.90 -10.10 8.66
N HIS A 355 -2.79 -10.29 9.63
CA HIS A 355 -2.58 -10.00 11.04
C HIS A 355 -1.30 -10.67 11.57
N LEU A 356 -0.35 -9.84 11.99
CA LEU A 356 0.90 -10.29 12.56
C LEU A 356 0.69 -10.69 14.03
N ARG A 357 0.96 -11.95 14.32
CA ARG A 357 0.86 -12.53 15.66
C ARG A 357 2.18 -13.16 16.04
N PHE A 358 2.86 -12.59 17.02
CA PHE A 358 4.15 -13.11 17.47
C PHE A 358 4.02 -13.80 18.82
N LYS A 359 4.47 -15.04 18.93
CA LYS A 359 4.56 -15.76 20.21
C LYS A 359 6.00 -15.72 20.72
N ALA A 360 6.17 -15.27 21.96
CA ALA A 360 7.45 -15.24 22.64
C ALA A 360 7.99 -16.67 22.79
N VAL A 361 9.24 -16.86 22.35
CA VAL A 361 9.94 -18.14 22.43
C VAL A 361 10.88 -18.10 23.62
N TRP A 362 10.74 -19.11 24.47
CA TRP A 362 11.50 -19.25 25.71
C TRP A 362 12.31 -20.54 25.70
N ASP A 363 13.50 -20.46 26.26
CA ASP A 363 14.35 -21.60 26.58
C ASP A 363 14.55 -21.68 28.10
N ARG A 364 15.03 -22.80 28.60
CA ARG A 364 15.38 -22.98 30.01
C ARG A 364 16.84 -23.37 30.12
N LYS A 365 17.58 -22.63 30.93
CA LYS A 365 18.96 -22.97 31.26
C LYS A 365 19.01 -24.38 31.86
N LYS A 366 19.92 -25.21 31.35
CA LYS A 366 20.26 -26.51 31.93
C LYS A 366 21.60 -26.45 32.65
N VAL A 367 21.75 -27.29 33.67
CA VAL A 367 22.94 -27.45 34.51
C VAL A 367 23.19 -28.94 34.74
N ASN A 368 24.47 -29.32 34.87
CA ASN A 368 24.87 -30.72 34.97
C ASN A 368 25.01 -31.16 36.43
N VAL A 369 24.36 -32.26 36.79
CA VAL A 369 24.65 -32.99 38.03
C VAL A 369 25.37 -34.28 37.68
N THR A 370 26.60 -34.42 38.16
CA THR A 370 27.44 -35.58 37.89
C THR A 370 27.67 -36.37 39.15
N PHE A 371 27.46 -37.68 39.08
CA PHE A 371 27.85 -38.64 40.11
C PHE A 371 29.07 -39.39 39.61
N ALA A 372 30.18 -39.32 40.33
CA ALA A 372 31.46 -39.89 39.94
C ALA A 372 31.97 -40.91 40.97
N THR A 373 32.60 -41.97 40.49
CA THR A 373 33.17 -43.03 41.32
C THR A 373 34.60 -43.37 40.88
N ASN A 374 35.39 -43.93 41.80
CA ASN A 374 36.65 -44.55 41.46
C ASN A 374 36.38 -45.96 40.89
N ILE A 375 36.80 -46.18 39.64
CA ILE A 375 36.55 -47.40 38.85
C ILE A 375 37.11 -48.69 39.49
N GLU A 376 38.13 -48.56 40.34
CA GLU A 376 38.73 -49.68 41.09
C GLU A 376 37.87 -50.08 42.30
N LYS A 377 37.06 -49.15 42.84
CA LYS A 377 36.26 -49.34 44.06
C LYS A 377 34.78 -49.60 43.78
N GLY A 378 34.26 -49.11 42.66
CA GLY A 378 32.89 -49.35 42.23
C GLY A 378 32.54 -48.73 40.89
N LEU A 379 31.38 -49.08 40.36
CA LEU A 379 30.84 -48.63 39.07
C LEU A 379 29.43 -48.06 39.22
N ILE A 380 29.06 -47.11 38.37
CA ILE A 380 27.71 -46.56 38.24
C ILE A 380 27.17 -46.97 36.88
N GLU A 381 26.15 -47.83 36.83
CA GLU A 381 25.60 -48.36 35.57
C GLU A 381 26.71 -48.87 34.61
N GLY A 382 27.76 -49.50 35.16
CA GLY A 382 28.92 -50.00 34.41
C GLY A 382 30.04 -48.98 34.14
N ASN A 383 29.86 -47.70 34.47
CA ASN A 383 30.76 -46.59 34.15
C ASN A 383 31.40 -45.94 35.39
N ALA A 384 32.38 -45.06 35.18
CA ALA A 384 33.03 -44.28 36.24
C ALA A 384 32.22 -43.04 36.68
N SER A 385 31.21 -42.64 35.90
CA SER A 385 30.31 -41.54 36.25
C SER A 385 28.96 -41.68 35.56
N SER A 386 27.98 -40.93 36.08
CA SER A 386 26.68 -40.69 35.46
C SER A 386 26.35 -39.20 35.56
N THR A 387 26.05 -38.57 34.43
CA THR A 387 25.69 -37.15 34.37
C THR A 387 24.25 -37.00 33.92
N GLN A 388 23.49 -36.17 34.63
CA GLN A 388 22.14 -35.79 34.27
C GLN A 388 22.05 -34.29 34.04
N GLU A 389 21.43 -33.90 32.93
CA GLU A 389 21.06 -32.51 32.66
C GLU A 389 19.76 -32.20 33.41
N ILE A 390 19.80 -31.20 34.29
CA ILE A 390 18.64 -30.73 35.04
C ILE A 390 18.39 -29.28 34.67
N PHE A 391 17.12 -28.87 34.60
CA PHE A 391 16.81 -27.46 34.43
C PHE A 391 17.24 -26.65 35.65
N TYR A 392 17.79 -25.47 35.39
CA TYR A 392 18.23 -24.53 36.42
C TYR A 392 17.10 -24.26 37.44
N GLY A 393 17.45 -24.34 38.72
CA GLY A 393 16.54 -24.14 39.85
C GLY A 393 15.70 -25.36 40.23
N GLU A 394 15.70 -26.43 39.43
CA GLU A 394 15.03 -27.68 39.78
C GLU A 394 15.86 -28.54 40.74
N MET A 395 15.19 -29.54 41.31
CA MET A 395 15.75 -30.47 42.29
C MET A 395 16.34 -31.71 41.63
N VAL A 396 17.32 -32.32 42.30
CA VAL A 396 17.91 -33.60 41.86
C VAL A 396 16.88 -34.71 41.96
N ASN A 397 16.46 -35.26 40.82
CA ASN A 397 15.38 -36.25 40.77
C ASN A 397 15.87 -37.72 40.81
N LYS A 398 17.09 -37.99 40.34
CA LYS A 398 17.70 -39.33 40.33
C LYS A 398 19.05 -39.29 41.05
N ILE A 399 19.26 -40.24 41.95
CA ILE A 399 20.56 -40.58 42.53
C ILE A 399 20.90 -41.99 42.03
N PRO A 400 22.05 -42.20 41.38
CA PRO A 400 22.42 -43.51 40.88
C PRO A 400 22.90 -44.43 42.01
N THR A 401 22.72 -45.74 41.80
CA THR A 401 23.27 -46.78 42.67
C THR A 401 24.71 -47.11 42.27
N VAL A 402 25.56 -47.37 43.26
CA VAL A 402 26.95 -47.79 43.05
C VAL A 402 27.05 -49.32 43.18
N THR A 403 27.58 -49.98 42.14
CA THR A 403 27.99 -51.38 42.18
C THR A 403 29.39 -51.47 42.77
N GLU A 404 29.51 -52.04 43.96
CA GLU A 404 30.76 -52.16 44.71
C GLU A 404 31.74 -53.16 44.06
N LYS A 405 33.05 -52.93 44.17
CA LYS A 405 34.11 -53.85 43.73
C LYS A 405 35.04 -54.24 44.89
N GLY A 406 35.38 -55.52 44.97
CA GLY A 406 36.38 -56.06 45.89
C GLY A 406 36.01 -55.86 47.36
N GLU A 407 36.98 -55.38 48.16
CA GLU A 407 36.83 -55.17 49.61
C GLU A 407 36.20 -53.79 49.96
N PHE A 408 35.70 -53.02 48.99
CA PHE A 408 35.18 -51.67 49.24
C PHE A 408 33.67 -51.64 49.33
N LYS A 409 33.14 -51.01 50.38
CA LYS A 409 31.70 -50.79 50.61
C LYS A 409 31.35 -49.32 50.43
N PHE A 410 30.33 -49.04 49.62
CA PHE A 410 29.83 -47.69 49.37
C PHE A 410 29.13 -47.16 50.63
N VAL A 411 29.50 -45.95 51.05
CA VAL A 411 28.99 -45.34 52.30
C VAL A 411 28.07 -44.14 51.99
N GLY A 412 28.23 -43.50 50.84
CA GLY A 412 27.43 -42.35 50.44
C GLY A 412 28.17 -41.40 49.51
N TRP A 413 27.51 -40.29 49.19
CA TRP A 413 28.01 -39.26 48.28
C TRP A 413 28.60 -38.07 49.04
N PHE A 414 29.61 -37.42 48.48
CA PHE A 414 30.13 -36.15 48.98
C PHE A 414 30.43 -35.20 47.82
N VAL A 415 30.25 -33.89 48.02
CA VAL A 415 30.46 -32.88 46.95
C VAL A 415 31.83 -32.20 47.01
N ASP A 416 32.49 -32.30 48.16
CA ASP A 416 33.76 -31.65 48.46
C ASP A 416 34.66 -32.69 49.13
N LEU A 417 35.86 -32.91 48.57
CA LEU A 417 36.83 -33.92 49.02
C LEU A 417 37.26 -33.76 50.48
N THR A 418 36.91 -32.63 51.11
CA THR A 418 37.19 -32.33 52.53
C THR A 418 35.98 -32.50 53.46
N LYS A 419 34.78 -32.81 52.94
CA LYS A 419 33.52 -32.79 53.70
C LYS A 419 32.94 -34.16 54.07
N ASN A 420 31.97 -34.11 54.99
CA ASN A 420 31.11 -35.21 55.39
C ASN A 420 30.21 -35.69 54.24
N ILE A 421 29.68 -36.91 54.38
CA ILE A 421 28.70 -37.49 53.47
C ILE A 421 27.46 -36.57 53.43
N VAL A 422 26.98 -36.29 52.23
CA VAL A 422 25.74 -35.54 52.00
C VAL A 422 24.58 -36.55 52.04
N PRO A 423 23.60 -36.40 52.95
CA PRO A 423 22.43 -37.27 52.99
C PRO A 423 21.67 -37.26 51.66
N GLU A 424 21.14 -38.40 51.24
CA GLU A 424 20.39 -38.49 49.99
C GLU A 424 19.19 -37.54 49.94
N ASP A 425 18.49 -37.35 51.05
CA ASP A 425 17.37 -36.41 51.13
C ASP A 425 17.80 -34.97 50.88
N THR A 426 19.00 -34.59 51.37
CA THR A 426 19.60 -33.29 51.09
C THR A 426 19.97 -33.15 49.61
N ILE A 427 20.48 -34.22 48.98
CA ILE A 427 20.76 -34.22 47.54
C ILE A 427 19.46 -34.02 46.76
N LYS A 428 18.41 -34.78 47.08
CA LYS A 428 17.09 -34.67 46.43
C LYS A 428 16.44 -33.30 46.65
N SER A 429 16.66 -32.63 47.78
CA SER A 429 16.10 -31.30 48.06
C SER A 429 16.98 -30.13 47.58
N THR A 430 18.15 -30.40 47.00
CA THR A 430 19.07 -29.33 46.56
C THR A 430 18.59 -28.73 45.24
N LYS A 431 18.32 -27.41 45.22
CA LYS A 431 18.09 -26.65 43.98
C LYS A 431 19.40 -26.53 43.19
N VAL A 432 19.41 -27.01 41.95
CA VAL A 432 20.61 -27.00 41.10
C VAL A 432 20.70 -25.68 40.35
N THR A 433 21.65 -24.83 40.74
CA THR A 433 21.87 -23.50 40.13
C THR A 433 23.23 -23.38 39.44
N LYS A 434 24.05 -24.43 39.50
CA LYS A 434 25.36 -24.56 38.87
C LYS A 434 25.67 -26.03 38.67
N ASP A 435 26.73 -26.34 37.94
CA ASP A 435 27.20 -27.71 37.82
C ASP A 435 27.67 -28.23 39.18
N ILE A 436 27.24 -29.45 39.53
CA ILE A 436 27.56 -30.10 40.80
C ILE A 436 28.10 -31.49 40.50
N THR A 437 29.23 -31.84 41.14
CA THR A 437 29.77 -33.21 41.09
C THR A 437 29.76 -33.83 42.48
N TYR A 438 29.02 -34.93 42.62
CA TYR A 438 29.03 -35.79 43.80
C TYR A 438 29.98 -36.97 43.57
N TYR A 439 30.87 -37.23 44.50
CA TYR A 439 31.84 -38.32 44.46
C TYR A 439 31.46 -39.42 45.44
N ALA A 440 31.64 -40.67 45.04
CA ALA A 440 31.36 -41.84 45.87
C ALA A 440 32.41 -42.03 46.97
N LYS A 441 31.96 -42.17 48.23
CA LYS A 441 32.81 -42.50 49.39
C LYS A 441 32.73 -43.99 49.73
N TYR A 442 33.87 -44.55 50.15
CA TYR A 442 34.00 -45.98 50.45
C TYR A 442 34.62 -46.23 51.83
N LYS A 443 34.21 -47.32 52.49
CA LYS A 443 34.89 -47.93 53.65
C LYS A 443 35.44 -49.30 53.23
N LYS A 444 36.62 -49.69 53.72
CA LYS A 444 37.16 -51.03 53.50
C LYS A 444 36.42 -52.02 54.42
N ALA A 445 35.97 -53.15 53.86
CA ALA A 445 35.33 -54.22 54.62
C ALA A 445 36.34 -54.81 55.61
N GLU A 446 35.97 -54.86 56.90
CA GLU A 446 36.80 -55.46 57.94
C GLU A 446 36.81 -56.98 57.74
N LYS A 447 38.01 -57.58 57.71
CA LYS A 447 38.15 -59.03 57.60
C LYS A 447 37.54 -59.67 58.85
N GLN A 448 36.53 -60.51 58.67
CA GLN A 448 36.04 -61.40 59.70
C GLN A 448 37.17 -62.38 60.05
N VAL A 449 37.84 -62.16 61.18
CA VAL A 449 38.76 -63.13 61.76
C VAL A 449 37.90 -64.14 62.51
N SER A 450 37.48 -65.20 61.82
CA SER A 450 36.85 -66.36 62.43
C SER A 450 37.91 -67.20 63.13
N ASN A 451 38.04 -67.07 64.46
CA ASN A 451 38.70 -68.07 65.28
C ASN A 451 37.72 -69.22 65.56
N SER A 452 38.10 -70.42 65.11
CA SER A 452 37.34 -71.66 65.24
C SER A 452 38.04 -72.61 66.21
N SER A 453 37.35 -72.99 67.28
CA SER A 453 37.44 -74.28 68.01
C SER A 453 36.18 -74.35 68.90
N THR A 454 35.36 -75.40 68.99
CA THR A 454 35.44 -76.82 68.66
C THR A 454 34.01 -77.41 68.65
N GLN A 455 33.80 -78.48 67.86
CA GLN A 455 32.80 -79.59 67.90
C GLN A 455 32.13 -79.86 69.28
N THR A 456 30.89 -80.36 69.44
CA THR A 456 30.02 -81.31 68.67
C THR A 456 28.53 -81.18 69.10
N ASP A 457 27.63 -81.50 68.16
CA ASP A 457 26.17 -81.83 68.15
C ASP A 457 25.63 -82.73 69.31
N PRO A 458 24.29 -83.00 69.51
CA PRO A 458 23.09 -82.57 68.77
C PRO A 458 21.85 -82.11 69.57
N GLU A 459 20.85 -81.67 68.79
CA GLU A 459 19.39 -81.55 69.03
C GLU A 459 18.82 -80.24 69.62
N THR A 460 17.90 -79.67 68.83
CA THR A 460 16.94 -78.58 69.10
C THR A 460 15.69 -79.16 69.80
N PRO A 461 14.80 -78.39 70.49
CA PRO A 461 14.27 -77.11 69.98
C PRO A 461 13.78 -76.01 70.97
N GLN A 462 13.58 -74.84 70.35
CA GLN A 462 12.67 -73.71 70.64
C GLN A 462 12.86 -72.84 71.89
N VAL A 463 13.17 -71.55 71.66
CA VAL A 463 12.74 -70.43 72.52
C VAL A 463 12.27 -69.23 71.67
N ASN A 464 11.16 -68.65 72.11
CA ASN A 464 10.34 -67.55 71.57
C ASN A 464 11.07 -66.26 71.14
N PRO A 465 10.45 -65.42 70.28
CA PRO A 465 10.99 -64.13 69.87
C PRO A 465 10.85 -63.07 70.98
N ASN A 466 11.86 -62.21 71.10
CA ASN A 466 11.85 -61.03 71.99
C ASN A 466 10.96 -59.90 71.41
N PRO A 467 10.32 -59.07 72.25
CA PRO A 467 9.40 -58.01 71.83
C PRO A 467 10.12 -56.82 71.16
N PRO A 468 9.40 -56.00 70.37
CA PRO A 468 9.99 -54.93 69.56
C PRO A 468 10.51 -53.77 70.42
N VAL A 469 11.67 -53.24 70.03
CA VAL A 469 12.30 -52.07 70.67
C VAL A 469 11.65 -50.78 70.15
N ASN A 470 11.27 -49.90 71.08
CA ASN A 470 10.61 -48.63 70.79
C ASN A 470 11.60 -47.61 70.14
N PRO A 471 11.19 -46.78 69.17
CA PRO A 471 12.09 -45.80 68.56
C PRO A 471 12.47 -44.66 69.52
N ASN A 472 13.71 -44.17 69.42
CA ASN A 472 14.15 -42.98 70.14
C ASN A 472 13.44 -41.71 69.63
N PRO A 473 13.21 -40.70 70.51
CA PRO A 473 12.60 -39.44 70.11
C PRO A 473 13.50 -38.64 69.14
N PRO A 474 12.90 -37.79 68.28
CA PRO A 474 13.64 -37.03 67.27
C PRO A 474 14.54 -35.95 67.90
N VAL A 475 15.74 -35.81 67.35
CA VAL A 475 16.72 -34.79 67.75
C VAL A 475 16.38 -33.47 67.05
N ASN A 476 16.30 -32.38 67.81
CA ASN A 476 16.01 -31.05 67.30
C ASN A 476 17.20 -30.55 66.45
N PRO A 477 16.99 -30.01 65.23
CA PRO A 477 18.09 -29.53 64.39
C PRO A 477 18.74 -28.26 64.97
N ASN A 478 20.06 -28.17 64.84
CA ASN A 478 20.81 -26.97 65.22
C ASN A 478 20.45 -25.78 64.32
N PRO A 479 20.49 -24.53 64.84
CA PRO A 479 20.29 -23.33 64.04
C PRO A 479 21.35 -23.23 62.92
N PRO A 480 20.98 -22.63 61.77
CA PRO A 480 21.88 -22.53 60.63
C PRO A 480 23.11 -21.68 60.94
N VAL A 481 24.28 -22.19 60.54
CA VAL A 481 25.55 -21.48 60.67
C VAL A 481 25.61 -20.37 59.61
N ASN A 482 25.90 -19.15 60.04
CA ASN A 482 26.05 -18.01 59.15
C ASN A 482 27.23 -18.24 58.18
N PRO A 483 27.07 -18.05 56.87
CA PRO A 483 28.17 -18.26 55.91
C PRO A 483 29.28 -17.22 56.12
N ASN A 484 30.53 -17.66 55.96
CA ASN A 484 31.68 -16.75 55.99
C ASN A 484 31.59 -15.72 54.84
N PRO A 485 32.15 -14.51 55.03
CA PRO A 485 32.26 -13.51 53.96
C PRO A 485 32.99 -14.11 52.74
N PRO A 486 32.60 -13.73 51.51
CA PRO A 486 33.27 -14.21 50.31
C PRO A 486 34.73 -13.76 50.29
N VAL A 487 35.62 -14.68 49.93
CA VAL A 487 37.04 -14.37 49.69
C VAL A 487 37.14 -13.56 48.41
N ASN A 488 37.84 -12.42 48.48
CA ASN A 488 38.00 -11.52 47.35
C ASN A 488 38.77 -12.25 46.22
N PRO A 489 38.30 -12.23 44.96
CA PRO A 489 39.02 -12.84 43.85
C PRO A 489 40.39 -12.18 43.66
N ASN A 490 41.40 -12.96 43.27
CA ASN A 490 42.66 -12.39 42.82
C ASN A 490 42.42 -11.44 41.61
N PRO A 491 43.18 -10.34 41.50
CA PRO A 491 43.11 -9.47 40.34
C PRO A 491 43.33 -10.27 39.04
N PRO A 492 42.59 -9.95 37.96
CA PRO A 492 42.80 -10.60 36.67
C PRO A 492 44.23 -10.36 36.17
N VAL A 493 44.85 -11.41 35.64
CA VAL A 493 46.13 -11.30 34.94
C VAL A 493 45.91 -10.49 33.67
N ASN A 494 46.73 -9.45 33.49
CA ASN A 494 46.60 -8.54 32.35
C ASN A 494 46.84 -9.33 31.04
N PRO A 495 45.95 -9.24 30.05
CA PRO A 495 46.18 -9.86 28.75
C PRO A 495 47.45 -9.29 28.09
N ASN A 496 48.19 -10.13 27.36
CA ASN A 496 49.23 -9.61 26.48
C ASN A 496 48.64 -8.61 25.47
N PRO A 497 49.34 -7.51 25.15
CA PRO A 497 48.87 -6.57 24.16
C PRO A 497 48.68 -7.25 22.80
N PRO A 498 47.64 -6.87 22.04
CA PRO A 498 47.36 -7.45 20.74
C PRO A 498 48.54 -7.23 19.78
N VAL A 499 48.86 -8.26 19.00
CA VAL A 499 49.80 -8.15 17.89
C VAL A 499 49.18 -7.21 16.85
N ASN A 500 49.91 -6.16 16.50
CA ASN A 500 49.42 -5.15 15.56
C ASN A 500 49.20 -5.82 14.18
N PRO A 501 48.03 -5.64 13.53
CA PRO A 501 47.81 -6.15 12.19
C PRO A 501 48.81 -5.53 11.21
N ASN A 502 49.28 -6.31 10.23
CA ASN A 502 50.01 -5.73 9.10
C ASN A 502 49.12 -4.70 8.40
N PRO A 503 49.67 -3.56 7.94
CA PRO A 503 48.91 -2.57 7.20
C PRO A 503 48.32 -3.20 5.93
N PRO A 504 47.12 -2.77 5.52
CA PRO A 504 46.46 -3.28 4.32
C PRO A 504 47.33 -2.99 3.09
N VAL A 505 47.44 -3.98 2.21
CA VAL A 505 48.03 -3.80 0.88
C VAL A 505 47.14 -2.85 0.09
N ASN A 506 47.72 -1.78 -0.43
CA ASN A 506 46.98 -0.77 -1.18
C ASN A 506 46.36 -1.42 -2.43
N PRO A 507 45.06 -1.19 -2.73
CA PRO A 507 44.46 -1.70 -3.95
C PRO A 507 45.20 -1.12 -5.17
N ASN A 508 45.38 -1.93 -6.21
CA ASN A 508 45.82 -1.39 -7.50
C ASN A 508 44.80 -0.33 -7.96
N PRO A 509 45.26 0.79 -8.56
CA PRO A 509 44.36 1.77 -9.13
C PRO A 509 43.46 1.11 -10.19
N PRO A 510 42.20 1.57 -10.30
CA PRO A 510 41.27 1.03 -11.30
C PRO A 510 41.84 1.20 -12.70
N VAL A 511 41.74 0.14 -13.50
CA VAL A 511 42.05 0.21 -14.93
C VAL A 511 41.03 1.15 -15.57
N ASN A 512 41.52 2.21 -16.22
CA ASN A 512 40.66 3.15 -16.93
C ASN A 512 39.79 2.38 -17.95
N PRO A 513 38.47 2.64 -18.00
CA PRO A 513 37.64 2.07 -19.05
C PRO A 513 38.15 2.55 -20.41
N THR A 514 38.26 1.62 -21.34
CA THR A 514 38.54 1.91 -22.74
C THR A 514 37.48 2.91 -23.26
N PRO A 515 37.87 3.98 -23.97
CA PRO A 515 36.90 4.92 -24.53
C PRO A 515 35.90 4.19 -25.44
N PRO A 516 34.62 4.58 -25.44
CA PRO A 516 33.66 4.01 -26.37
C PRO A 516 34.10 4.25 -27.82
N GLU A 517 34.01 3.22 -28.65
CA GLU A 517 34.22 3.34 -30.09
C GLU A 517 33.30 4.43 -30.66
N GLN A 518 33.86 5.32 -31.48
CA GLN A 518 33.08 6.35 -32.17
C GLN A 518 32.03 5.69 -33.07
N PRO A 519 30.81 6.26 -33.16
CA PRO A 519 29.81 5.79 -34.11
C PRO A 519 30.35 5.84 -35.53
N VAL A 520 30.18 4.74 -36.28
CA VAL A 520 30.46 4.70 -37.72
C VAL A 520 29.54 5.73 -38.41
N GLU A 521 30.16 6.64 -39.16
CA GLU A 521 29.49 7.69 -39.92
C GLU A 521 28.56 7.07 -40.99
N PRO A 522 27.29 7.50 -41.11
CA PRO A 522 26.41 6.99 -42.16
C PRO A 522 26.86 7.47 -43.54
N GLU A 523 26.83 6.56 -44.51
CA GLU A 523 27.21 6.83 -45.90
C GLU A 523 26.39 7.98 -46.52
N LYS A 524 27.11 8.84 -47.27
CA LYS A 524 26.57 10.03 -47.95
C LYS A 524 25.54 9.65 -49.03
N PRO A 525 24.40 10.35 -49.11
CA PRO A 525 23.54 10.32 -50.30
C PRO A 525 24.20 11.06 -51.47
N VAL A 526 24.09 10.46 -52.65
CA VAL A 526 24.55 10.99 -53.95
C VAL A 526 23.80 12.27 -54.35
N LYS A 527 24.53 13.25 -54.87
CA LYS A 527 24.05 14.56 -55.33
C LYS A 527 23.32 14.49 -56.69
N HIS A 528 22.24 15.25 -56.82
CA HIS A 528 21.88 16.04 -58.03
C HIS A 528 21.58 17.46 -57.52
N VAL A 529 22.39 18.51 -57.80
CA VAL A 529 22.53 19.29 -59.06
C VAL A 529 21.16 19.89 -59.46
N ASP A 530 20.91 21.19 -59.60
CA ASP A 530 21.71 22.41 -59.51
C ASP A 530 20.74 23.63 -59.48
N LYS A 531 21.23 24.76 -58.96
CA LYS A 531 21.11 26.15 -59.47
C LYS A 531 20.94 27.20 -58.37
N LYS A 532 22.10 27.79 -58.03
CA LYS A 532 22.45 29.23 -58.09
C LYS A 532 21.37 30.21 -57.56
N LYS A 533 21.68 31.19 -56.70
CA LYS A 533 22.80 32.14 -56.85
C LYS A 533 22.90 33.10 -55.64
N LYS A 534 24.15 33.26 -55.16
CA LYS A 534 24.86 34.44 -54.60
C LYS A 534 24.44 35.08 -53.26
N THR A 535 25.32 35.08 -52.23
CA THR A 535 26.50 35.97 -51.90
C THR A 535 26.02 37.21 -51.13
N VAL A 536 26.51 37.64 -49.96
CA VAL A 536 27.88 38.05 -49.46
C VAL A 536 27.78 38.10 -47.91
N GLU A 537 28.64 37.43 -47.12
CA GLU A 537 29.81 37.96 -46.35
C GLU A 537 29.52 39.20 -45.45
N SER A 538 29.52 39.04 -44.10
CA SER A 538 30.59 39.39 -43.12
C SER A 538 30.45 40.87 -42.63
N VAL A 539 30.59 41.34 -41.37
CA VAL A 539 31.56 41.17 -40.28
C VAL A 539 31.03 41.88 -38.98
N ASP A 540 31.52 41.42 -37.82
CA ASP A 540 31.81 42.10 -36.53
C ASP A 540 30.83 42.34 -35.35
N LYS A 541 31.44 42.08 -34.19
CA LYS A 541 30.99 42.22 -32.79
C LYS A 541 30.88 43.68 -32.33
N LYS A 542 29.93 43.96 -31.43
CA LYS A 542 30.21 44.75 -30.22
C LYS A 542 29.21 44.50 -29.08
N GLN A 543 29.79 44.49 -27.90
CA GLN A 543 29.27 44.24 -26.56
C GLN A 543 28.58 45.49 -25.98
N GLN A 544 27.44 45.35 -25.29
CA GLN A 544 27.08 46.28 -24.21
C GLN A 544 26.03 45.71 -23.22
N ASN A 545 26.24 46.07 -21.96
CA ASN A 545 25.68 45.56 -20.70
C ASN A 545 24.20 45.88 -20.44
N LEU A 546 23.54 45.06 -19.61
CA LEU A 546 22.57 45.51 -18.60
C LEU A 546 22.54 44.55 -17.38
N PRO A 547 22.43 45.07 -16.13
CA PRO A 547 22.32 44.26 -14.91
C PRO A 547 20.87 44.09 -14.39
N GLN A 548 20.76 43.12 -13.46
CA GLN A 548 19.74 42.80 -12.41
C GLN A 548 18.97 44.02 -11.81
N THR A 549 17.80 43.96 -11.14
CA THR A 549 16.97 42.95 -10.43
C THR A 549 15.66 43.65 -9.98
N GLY A 550 14.58 42.91 -9.68
CA GLY A 550 13.80 43.18 -8.45
C GLY A 550 12.28 43.41 -8.48
N ILE A 551 11.54 42.32 -8.17
CA ILE A 551 10.40 42.12 -7.24
C ILE A 551 9.01 42.82 -7.38
N SER A 552 7.98 41.94 -7.36
CA SER A 552 6.64 41.99 -6.73
C SER A 552 5.53 42.95 -7.20
N ASN A 553 4.40 42.40 -7.67
CA ASN A 553 3.17 42.25 -6.86
C ASN A 553 2.00 41.57 -7.58
N ASN A 554 1.20 40.85 -6.77
CA ASN A 554 -0.08 40.22 -7.08
C ASN A 554 -1.14 41.20 -7.60
N VAL A 555 -1.89 40.81 -8.64
CA VAL A 555 -3.28 41.24 -8.82
C VAL A 555 -4.16 40.05 -9.22
N LEU A 556 -5.04 39.74 -8.28
CA LEU A 556 -6.21 38.89 -8.34
C LEU A 556 -7.27 39.55 -9.24
N LEU A 557 -7.68 38.88 -10.32
CA LEU A 557 -8.84 39.28 -11.13
C LEU A 557 -9.94 38.23 -10.98
N ILE A 558 -10.94 38.56 -10.18
CA ILE A 558 -12.22 37.84 -10.11
C ILE A 558 -13.23 38.71 -10.85
N ASN A 559 -13.71 38.21 -11.98
CA ASN A 559 -14.94 38.68 -12.62
C ASN A 559 -16.11 37.95 -11.98
N THR A 560 -17.12 38.68 -11.51
CA THR A 560 -18.53 38.38 -11.84
C THR A 560 -19.41 39.59 -11.55
N SER A 561 -20.11 40.00 -12.60
CA SER A 561 -21.33 40.80 -12.60
C SER A 561 -22.48 40.05 -11.93
N LEU A 562 -23.36 40.79 -11.24
CA LEU A 562 -24.78 40.42 -11.11
C LEU A 562 -25.63 41.67 -10.82
N LEU A 563 -26.52 41.92 -11.76
CA LEU A 563 -27.58 42.92 -11.74
C LEU A 563 -28.87 42.20 -11.37
N SER A 564 -29.53 42.57 -10.28
CA SER A 564 -31.00 42.49 -10.14
C SER A 564 -31.44 43.29 -8.91
N GLY A 565 -32.51 44.06 -9.11
CA GLY A 565 -32.88 45.18 -8.27
C GLY A 565 -33.59 44.85 -6.96
N LEU A 566 -33.58 45.83 -6.07
CA LEU A 566 -34.60 45.99 -5.04
C LEU A 566 -34.86 47.47 -4.81
N VAL A 567 -36.14 47.78 -4.78
CA VAL A 567 -36.79 49.06 -4.44
C VAL A 567 -36.39 49.48 -3.02
N VAL A 568 -36.21 50.79 -2.78
CA VAL A 568 -36.83 51.59 -1.69
C VAL A 568 -36.20 53.00 -1.63
N ALA A 569 -37.09 53.95 -1.41
CA ALA A 569 -36.95 55.40 -1.38
C ALA A 569 -35.93 55.97 -0.38
N VAL A 570 -35.53 57.24 -0.63
CA VAL A 570 -35.35 58.37 0.32
C VAL A 570 -34.85 59.55 -0.55
N VAL A 571 -35.69 60.52 -0.93
CA VAL A 571 -36.05 61.73 -0.17
C VAL A 571 -34.83 62.62 0.13
N HIS A 572 -34.78 63.75 -0.59
CA HIS A 572 -34.17 65.04 -0.20
C HIS A 572 -32.62 65.09 -0.19
N LEU A 573 -31.92 66.09 -0.74
CA LEU A 573 -32.17 67.54 -0.73
C LEU A 573 -31.15 68.23 -1.68
N LYS A 574 -31.60 69.26 -2.43
CA LYS A 574 -30.91 70.54 -2.79
C LYS A 574 -29.54 70.51 -3.51
N LYS A 575 -29.21 71.36 -4.48
CA LYS A 575 -29.89 72.45 -5.24
C LYS A 575 -28.83 72.99 -6.23
N ARG A 576 -29.24 73.14 -7.50
CA ARG A 576 -29.01 74.28 -8.42
C ARG A 576 -27.61 74.78 -8.82
N PHE A 577 -27.65 75.32 -10.04
CA PHE A 577 -26.78 76.27 -10.76
C PHE A 577 -25.86 75.58 -11.78
N LYS A 578 -25.97 75.84 -13.09
CA LYS A 578 -26.76 76.83 -13.84
C LYS A 578 -26.93 76.32 -15.28
#